data_AF-A0A3A4NRB4-F1
#
_entry.id   AF-A0A3A4NRB4-F1
#
_cell.length_a   1.000
_cell.length_b   1.000
_cell.length_c   1.000
_cell.angle_alpha   90.00
_cell.angle_beta   90.00
_cell.angle_gamma   90.00
#
_symmetry.space_group_name_H-M   'P 1'
#
loop_
_entity.id
_entity.type
_entity.pdbx_description
1 polymer ?
#
loop_
_entity_poly.entity_id
_entity_poly.type
_entity_poly.pdbx_seq_one_letter_code
_entity_poly.pdbx_strand_id
1 'polypeptide(L)'
;MPRARIRRGGEPGGRRRAALHRVRRLRRRVPRRRDRFPSRGRGGTVSPAGGAEGAARQQILVSGVGGQGVLFITRLLAEAAIAGGLPVLTSETHGMAQRGGIVVSHLKVGAFESPLIRAGAADGLVALKEENLSAHRGFLAPSGWAVVGAKSFRGERFPFPVHAIDAEGIARDAGNPQGENLVLLGFILARLGSSRDGGLLFCSADELRGAISRRFEGRDRLLAASLAALDLGMERGRVLRDR
;
A
#
# COMPACT_ATOMS: atom_id res chain seq x y z
N MET A 1 32.85 34.28 -57.12
CA MET A 1 33.87 33.84 -58.10
C MET A 1 35.12 34.71 -57.89
N PRO A 2 36.35 34.17 -57.80
CA PRO A 2 36.92 33.17 -58.72
C PRO A 2 37.67 31.95 -58.11
N ARG A 3 37.47 30.82 -58.80
CA ARG A 3 38.37 29.72 -59.26
C ARG A 3 39.58 29.20 -58.41
N ALA A 4 39.36 28.00 -57.86
CA ALA A 4 40.08 26.71 -57.97
C ALA A 4 41.57 26.61 -58.39
N ARG A 5 42.31 25.74 -57.67
CA ARG A 5 43.24 24.73 -58.24
C ARG A 5 43.28 23.45 -57.39
N ILE A 6 43.41 22.32 -58.08
CA ILE A 6 43.22 20.92 -57.64
C ILE A 6 44.59 20.20 -57.60
N ARG A 7 44.65 19.10 -56.81
CA ARG A 7 45.45 17.85 -56.94
C ARG A 7 46.55 17.70 -55.87
N ARG A 8 46.82 16.54 -55.27
CA ARG A 8 46.51 15.12 -55.56
C ARG A 8 46.86 14.24 -54.33
N GLY A 9 46.09 13.17 -54.11
CA GLY A 9 46.56 11.79 -53.85
C GLY A 9 47.35 11.45 -52.57
N GLY A 10 46.77 10.56 -51.76
CA GLY A 10 47.49 9.76 -50.75
C GLY A 10 46.56 8.98 -49.82
N GLU A 11 46.11 7.79 -50.23
CA GLU A 11 45.58 6.73 -49.35
C GLU A 11 46.72 5.75 -48.94
N PRO A 12 46.53 4.76 -48.06
CA PRO A 12 45.90 4.77 -46.74
C PRO A 12 46.79 4.04 -45.68
N GLY A 13 46.86 4.56 -44.44
CA GLY A 13 47.73 4.00 -43.39
C GLY A 13 46.99 3.51 -42.15
N GLY A 14 46.65 2.22 -42.13
CA GLY A 14 46.44 1.35 -40.96
C GLY A 14 45.91 1.92 -39.64
N ARG A 15 44.59 1.85 -39.42
CA ARG A 15 44.02 1.88 -38.06
C ARG A 15 44.03 0.48 -37.46
N ARG A 16 44.95 0.24 -36.53
CA ARG A 16 45.02 -0.97 -35.70
C ARG A 16 43.77 -1.08 -34.81
N ARG A 17 43.10 -2.23 -34.90
CA ARG A 17 42.01 -2.65 -34.01
C ARG A 17 42.50 -2.68 -32.55
N ALA A 18 41.87 -1.91 -31.68
CA ALA A 18 42.01 -2.05 -30.24
C ALA A 18 41.35 -3.37 -29.79
N ALA A 19 42.11 -4.16 -29.03
CA ALA A 19 41.72 -5.47 -28.55
C ALA A 19 40.61 -5.40 -27.49
N LEU A 20 39.55 -6.19 -27.70
CA LEU A 20 38.49 -6.45 -26.74
C LEU A 20 39.05 -7.27 -25.56
N HIS A 21 38.98 -6.73 -24.35
CA HIS A 21 39.32 -7.46 -23.13
C HIS A 21 38.28 -8.55 -22.86
N ARG A 22 38.74 -9.80 -22.94
CA ARG A 22 37.99 -11.03 -22.69
C ARG A 22 37.77 -11.19 -21.17
N VAL A 23 36.55 -10.96 -20.69
CA VAL A 23 36.18 -11.20 -19.29
C VAL A 23 36.17 -12.72 -19.02
N ARG A 24 37.12 -13.20 -18.21
CA ARG A 24 37.15 -14.59 -17.71
C ARG A 24 36.02 -14.78 -16.69
N ARG A 25 35.10 -15.73 -16.95
CA ARG A 25 34.13 -16.23 -15.96
C ARG A 25 34.87 -16.86 -14.78
N LEU A 26 34.83 -16.22 -13.62
CA LEU A 26 35.27 -16.82 -12.37
C LEU A 26 34.16 -17.75 -11.84
N ARG A 27 34.25 -19.05 -12.11
CA ARG A 27 33.39 -20.06 -11.46
C ARG A 27 33.89 -20.26 -10.03
N ARG A 28 33.31 -19.57 -9.05
CA ARG A 28 33.48 -19.91 -7.63
C ARG A 28 32.63 -21.14 -7.30
N ARG A 29 33.31 -22.26 -7.02
CA ARG A 29 32.72 -23.49 -6.47
C ARG A 29 32.25 -23.20 -5.04
N VAL A 30 30.95 -23.34 -4.79
CA VAL A 30 30.37 -23.36 -3.43
C VAL A 30 30.45 -24.82 -2.92
N PRO A 31 31.08 -25.10 -1.77
CA PRO A 31 31.09 -26.45 -1.20
C PRO A 31 29.68 -26.83 -0.72
N ARG A 32 29.18 -27.98 -1.17
CA ARG A 32 28.01 -28.63 -0.57
C ARG A 32 28.44 -29.28 0.74
N ARG A 33 28.12 -28.68 1.88
CA ARG A 33 28.21 -29.35 3.19
C ARG A 33 26.85 -29.96 3.53
N ARG A 34 26.78 -31.29 3.47
CA ARG A 34 25.78 -32.13 4.14
C ARG A 34 26.17 -32.15 5.61
N ASP A 35 25.35 -31.59 6.49
CA ASP A 35 25.41 -31.92 7.91
C ASP A 35 24.01 -32.33 8.37
N ARG A 36 23.94 -33.59 8.81
CA ARG A 36 22.79 -34.24 9.46
C ARG A 36 22.45 -33.48 10.73
N PHE A 37 21.18 -33.13 10.94
CA PHE A 37 20.70 -32.78 12.27
C PHE A 37 20.30 -34.06 13.03
N PRO A 38 20.80 -34.26 14.27
CA PRO A 38 20.50 -35.43 15.08
C PRO A 38 19.09 -35.37 15.66
N SER A 39 18.49 -36.54 15.81
CA SER A 39 17.19 -36.77 16.42
C SER A 39 17.29 -36.99 17.94
N ARG A 40 16.28 -36.46 18.64
CA ARG A 40 15.81 -36.72 20.02
C ARG A 40 16.50 -36.04 21.21
N GLY A 41 15.65 -35.34 21.98
CA GLY A 41 15.78 -35.14 23.43
C GLY A 41 14.44 -34.63 24.00
N ARG A 42 13.75 -35.47 24.79
CA ARG A 42 12.60 -35.06 25.64
C ARG A 42 13.13 -34.19 26.79
N GLY A 43 12.40 -33.14 27.15
CA GLY A 43 12.53 -32.48 28.45
C GLY A 43 12.42 -30.96 28.38
N GLY A 44 11.38 -30.40 28.99
CA GLY A 44 11.23 -28.97 29.26
C GLY A 44 10.21 -28.25 28.39
N THR A 45 8.93 -28.42 28.69
CA THR A 45 7.90 -27.45 28.31
C THR A 45 8.19 -26.14 29.02
N VAL A 46 8.86 -25.22 28.33
CA VAL A 46 8.73 -23.81 28.64
C VAL A 46 7.67 -23.29 27.66
N SER A 47 6.41 -23.33 28.10
CA SER A 47 5.33 -22.63 27.41
C SER A 47 5.76 -21.17 27.26
N PRO A 48 5.76 -20.57 26.04
CA PRO A 48 5.80 -19.13 25.97
C PRO A 48 4.53 -18.65 26.67
N ALA A 49 4.74 -17.85 27.72
CA ALA A 49 3.70 -17.19 28.47
C ALA A 49 2.69 -16.54 27.51
N GLY A 50 1.41 -16.72 27.82
CA GLY A 50 0.26 -16.41 26.98
C GLY A 50 0.36 -15.07 26.27
N GLY A 51 0.54 -15.12 24.95
CA GLY A 51 0.42 -13.98 24.06
C GLY A 51 -0.95 -13.99 23.40
N ALA A 52 -1.85 -13.17 23.92
CA ALA A 52 -3.08 -12.65 23.29
C ALA A 52 -3.69 -13.56 22.20
N GLU A 53 -4.20 -14.72 22.60
CA GLU A 53 -5.06 -15.54 21.77
C GLU A 53 -6.37 -14.77 21.55
N GLY A 54 -6.49 -14.08 20.41
CA GLY A 54 -7.66 -13.27 20.04
C GLY A 54 -7.39 -11.83 19.55
N ALA A 55 -6.14 -11.34 19.53
CA ALA A 55 -5.85 -9.99 19.03
C ALA A 55 -6.00 -9.89 17.50
N ALA A 56 -6.68 -8.84 17.02
CA ALA A 56 -6.90 -8.60 15.60
C ALA A 56 -5.56 -8.59 14.82
N ARG A 57 -5.49 -9.41 13.77
CA ARG A 57 -4.32 -9.53 12.89
C ARG A 57 -4.72 -9.21 11.46
N GLN A 58 -4.22 -8.10 10.92
CA GLN A 58 -4.60 -7.64 9.59
C GLN A 58 -3.45 -6.97 8.83
N GLN A 59 -3.33 -7.25 7.54
CA GLN A 59 -2.35 -6.69 6.61
C GLN A 59 -3.08 -5.88 5.52
N ILE A 60 -2.88 -4.58 5.49
CA ILE A 60 -3.52 -3.67 4.53
C ILE A 60 -2.45 -2.99 3.68
N LEU A 61 -2.62 -3.05 2.37
CA LEU A 61 -1.83 -2.26 1.44
C LEU A 61 -2.62 -0.99 1.08
N VAL A 62 -1.99 0.18 1.18
CA VAL A 62 -2.55 1.46 0.74
C VAL A 62 -1.73 1.97 -0.43
N SER A 63 -2.37 2.29 -1.55
CA SER A 63 -1.68 2.69 -2.78
C SER A 63 -2.40 3.85 -3.45
N GLY A 64 -1.62 4.81 -3.94
CA GLY A 64 -2.13 6.01 -4.60
C GLY A 64 -1.03 6.75 -5.32
N VAL A 65 -1.35 7.93 -5.84
CA VAL A 65 -0.38 8.88 -6.42
C VAL A 65 0.07 9.83 -5.31
N GLY A 66 1.30 10.37 -5.43
CA GLY A 66 1.78 11.40 -4.51
C GLY A 66 0.80 12.57 -4.39
N GLY A 67 0.53 12.99 -3.15
CA GLY A 67 -0.42 14.07 -2.86
C GLY A 67 -1.82 13.61 -2.41
N GLN A 68 -2.21 12.36 -2.70
CA GLN A 68 -3.55 11.85 -2.37
C GLN A 68 -3.74 11.42 -0.91
N GLY A 69 -2.66 11.44 -0.11
CA GLY A 69 -2.73 11.13 1.32
C GLY A 69 -2.63 9.62 1.66
N VAL A 70 -1.92 8.82 0.86
CA VAL A 70 -1.62 7.41 1.18
C VAL A 70 -1.03 7.25 2.59
N LEU A 71 0.02 8.01 2.92
CA LEU A 71 0.65 7.94 4.24
C LEU A 71 -0.26 8.49 5.34
N PHE A 72 -1.16 9.41 5.01
CA PHE A 72 -2.13 9.95 5.95
C PHE A 72 -3.16 8.88 6.33
N ILE A 73 -3.70 8.14 5.36
CA ILE A 73 -4.59 6.99 5.60
C ILE A 73 -3.89 5.94 6.47
N THR A 74 -2.69 5.50 6.07
CA THR A 74 -1.92 4.49 6.82
C THR A 74 -1.72 4.94 8.27
N ARG A 75 -1.36 6.21 8.48
CA ARG A 75 -1.12 6.76 9.81
C ARG A 75 -2.40 6.81 10.66
N LEU A 76 -3.53 7.22 10.11
CA LEU A 76 -4.81 7.21 10.85
C LEU A 76 -5.19 5.80 11.29
N LEU A 77 -5.04 4.81 10.40
CA LEU A 77 -5.29 3.41 10.73
C LEU A 77 -4.31 2.90 11.79
N ALA A 78 -3.01 3.23 11.67
CA ALA A 78 -2.01 2.88 12.68
C ALA A 78 -2.33 3.51 14.05
N GLU A 79 -2.68 4.78 14.08
CA GLU A 79 -3.05 5.49 15.32
C GLU A 79 -4.34 4.92 15.94
N ALA A 80 -5.29 4.46 15.13
CA ALA A 80 -6.48 3.74 15.60
C ALA A 80 -6.11 2.39 16.22
N ALA A 81 -5.25 1.60 15.55
CA ALA A 81 -4.75 0.33 16.07
C ALA A 81 -3.98 0.49 17.39
N ILE A 82 -3.07 1.46 17.46
CA ILE A 82 -2.27 1.75 18.66
C ILE A 82 -3.17 2.15 19.83
N ALA A 83 -4.18 2.99 19.58
CA ALA A 83 -5.16 3.36 20.61
C ALA A 83 -5.99 2.17 21.09
N GLY A 84 -6.22 1.17 20.23
CA GLY A 84 -6.83 -0.11 20.57
C GLY A 84 -5.89 -1.13 21.22
N GLY A 85 -4.63 -0.76 21.51
CA GLY A 85 -3.64 -1.65 22.12
C GLY A 85 -3.04 -2.70 21.17
N LEU A 86 -3.24 -2.54 19.86
CA LEU A 86 -2.72 -3.46 18.86
C LEU A 86 -1.31 -3.03 18.42
N PRO A 87 -0.33 -3.96 18.32
CA PRO A 87 0.98 -3.65 17.77
C PRO A 87 0.85 -3.33 16.27
N VAL A 88 1.69 -2.42 15.78
CA VAL A 88 1.65 -1.96 14.40
C VAL A 88 3.05 -1.96 13.79
N LEU A 89 3.16 -2.41 12.54
CA LEU A 89 4.31 -2.19 11.68
C LEU A 89 3.87 -1.48 10.40
N THR A 90 4.62 -0.47 9.99
CA THR A 90 4.43 0.21 8.71
C THR A 90 5.70 0.21 7.88
N SER A 91 5.56 0.18 6.55
CA SER A 91 6.66 0.48 5.64
C SER A 91 6.13 1.11 4.36
N GLU A 92 6.81 2.13 3.88
CA GLU A 92 6.39 2.91 2.74
C GLU A 92 7.48 3.01 1.67
N THR A 93 7.05 3.10 0.42
CA THR A 93 7.91 3.39 -0.73
C THR A 93 7.36 4.62 -1.44
N HIS A 94 8.09 5.74 -1.34
CA HIS A 94 7.63 7.05 -1.84
C HIS A 94 8.71 7.87 -2.57
N GLY A 95 9.86 7.30 -2.90
CA GLY A 95 11.03 8.04 -3.40
C GLY A 95 10.73 8.98 -4.59
N MET A 96 10.16 8.48 -5.69
CA MET A 96 9.79 9.32 -6.85
C MET A 96 8.35 9.88 -6.78
N ALA A 97 7.61 9.60 -5.71
CA ALA A 97 6.19 9.86 -5.68
C ALA A 97 5.81 11.34 -5.55
N GLN A 98 6.71 12.18 -5.02
CA GLN A 98 6.53 13.64 -4.95
C GLN A 98 6.43 14.32 -6.33
N ARG A 99 6.75 13.62 -7.42
CA ARG A 99 6.57 14.08 -8.82
C ARG A 99 5.48 13.28 -9.55
N GLY A 100 4.38 12.97 -8.88
CA GLY A 100 3.26 12.21 -9.47
C GLY A 100 3.52 10.71 -9.63
N GLY A 101 4.56 10.18 -8.97
CA GLY A 101 4.81 8.75 -8.92
C GLY A 101 3.87 8.03 -7.94
N ILE A 102 3.87 6.70 -8.02
CA ILE A 102 3.10 5.84 -7.13
C ILE A 102 3.70 5.84 -5.72
N VAL A 103 2.83 6.01 -4.72
CA VAL A 103 3.11 5.75 -3.31
C VAL A 103 2.49 4.42 -2.94
N VAL A 104 3.25 3.56 -2.26
CA VAL A 104 2.74 2.33 -1.65
C VAL A 104 3.09 2.34 -0.17
N SER A 105 2.12 2.00 0.67
CA SER A 105 2.30 1.88 2.10
C SER A 105 1.74 0.54 2.58
N HIS A 106 2.57 -0.20 3.28
CA HIS A 106 2.26 -1.44 3.96
C HIS A 106 1.87 -1.12 5.40
N LEU A 107 0.69 -1.58 5.82
CA LEU A 107 0.23 -1.54 7.20
C LEU A 107 0.03 -2.97 7.70
N LYS A 108 0.61 -3.29 8.85
CA LYS A 108 0.34 -4.54 9.57
C LYS A 108 -0.10 -4.23 10.98
N VAL A 109 -1.25 -4.75 11.36
CA VAL A 109 -1.85 -4.62 12.69
C VAL A 109 -1.90 -6.00 13.35
N GLY A 110 -1.41 -6.12 14.57
CA GLY A 110 -1.25 -7.40 15.27
C GLY A 110 0.19 -7.91 15.22
N ALA A 111 0.43 -9.08 15.80
CA ALA A 111 1.79 -9.62 15.98
C ALA A 111 2.43 -10.02 14.63
N PHE A 112 3.34 -9.18 14.15
CA PHE A 112 4.15 -9.41 12.95
C PHE A 112 5.61 -9.06 13.22
N GLU A 113 6.52 -9.75 12.52
CA GLU A 113 7.97 -9.59 12.69
C GLU A 113 8.64 -8.80 11.56
N SER A 114 7.88 -8.43 10.52
CA SER A 114 8.40 -7.71 9.35
C SER A 114 7.33 -6.79 8.77
N PRO A 115 7.68 -5.56 8.39
CA PRO A 115 6.69 -4.56 7.95
C PRO A 115 6.19 -4.81 6.52
N LEU A 116 6.96 -5.51 5.68
CA LEU A 116 6.59 -5.73 4.27
C LEU A 116 5.55 -6.84 4.13
N ILE A 117 4.46 -6.54 3.41
CA ILE A 117 3.44 -7.53 3.04
C ILE A 117 3.95 -8.32 1.84
N ARG A 118 3.79 -9.64 1.88
CA ARG A 118 4.19 -10.54 0.78
C ARG A 118 3.10 -10.57 -0.31
N ALA A 119 3.49 -10.94 -1.52
CA ALA A 119 2.51 -11.24 -2.57
C ALA A 119 1.51 -12.31 -2.08
N GLY A 120 0.22 -12.11 -2.39
CA GLY A 120 -0.86 -13.02 -1.99
C GLY A 120 -1.18 -13.06 -0.49
N ALA A 121 -0.75 -12.08 0.31
CA ALA A 121 -0.88 -12.10 1.77
C ALA A 121 -1.64 -10.90 2.37
N ALA A 122 -1.99 -9.89 1.60
CA ALA A 122 -2.76 -8.74 2.08
C ALA A 122 -4.23 -9.14 2.28
N ASP A 123 -4.78 -8.80 3.44
CA ASP A 123 -6.21 -8.94 3.75
C ASP A 123 -7.02 -7.82 3.09
N GLY A 124 -6.42 -6.64 2.93
CA GLY A 124 -7.07 -5.47 2.33
C GLY A 124 -6.17 -4.68 1.39
N LEU A 125 -6.77 -4.09 0.36
CA LEU A 125 -6.13 -3.12 -0.53
C LEU A 125 -7.00 -1.87 -0.62
N VAL A 126 -6.44 -0.74 -0.21
CA VAL A 126 -7.02 0.59 -0.37
C VAL A 126 -6.30 1.28 -1.51
N ALA A 127 -6.95 1.35 -2.68
CA ALA A 127 -6.43 1.97 -3.88
C ALA A 127 -7.11 3.32 -4.11
N LEU A 128 -6.35 4.42 -4.16
CA LEU A 128 -6.94 5.76 -4.35
C LEU A 128 -7.28 6.05 -5.82
N LYS A 129 -6.78 5.23 -6.74
CA LYS A 129 -7.13 5.21 -8.17
C LYS A 129 -7.22 3.77 -8.68
N GLU A 130 -7.90 3.56 -9.80
CA GLU A 130 -8.07 2.25 -10.43
C GLU A 130 -6.73 1.63 -10.87
N GLU A 131 -5.80 2.44 -11.38
CA GLU A 131 -4.48 1.98 -11.81
C GLU A 131 -3.66 1.41 -10.63
N ASN A 132 -3.89 1.92 -9.41
CA ASN A 132 -3.25 1.40 -8.21
C ASN A 132 -3.78 0.01 -7.83
N LEU A 133 -5.06 -0.27 -8.07
CA LEU A 133 -5.63 -1.60 -7.88
C LEU A 133 -4.99 -2.60 -8.85
N SER A 134 -5.00 -2.30 -10.15
CA SER A 134 -4.42 -3.19 -11.16
C SER A 134 -2.92 -3.43 -10.93
N ALA A 135 -2.17 -2.40 -10.52
CA ALA A 135 -0.74 -2.52 -10.24
C ALA A 135 -0.41 -3.36 -9.01
N HIS A 136 -1.25 -3.37 -7.97
CA HIS A 136 -0.94 -4.00 -6.68
C HIS A 136 -1.86 -5.17 -6.29
N ARG A 137 -2.79 -5.56 -7.16
CA ARG A 137 -3.69 -6.71 -6.95
C ARG A 137 -2.95 -8.01 -6.56
N GLY A 138 -1.71 -8.20 -7.02
CA GLY A 138 -0.90 -9.37 -6.69
C GLY A 138 -0.52 -9.50 -5.21
N PHE A 139 -0.72 -8.45 -4.39
CA PHE A 139 -0.54 -8.53 -2.95
C PHE A 139 -1.74 -9.14 -2.23
N LEU A 140 -2.94 -9.07 -2.79
CA LEU A 140 -4.15 -9.56 -2.12
C LEU A 140 -4.17 -11.08 -1.99
N ALA A 141 -4.50 -11.54 -0.79
CA ALA A 141 -4.84 -12.93 -0.56
C ALA A 141 -6.14 -13.30 -1.30
N PRO A 142 -6.39 -14.59 -1.59
CA PRO A 142 -7.64 -15.04 -2.20
C PRO A 142 -8.90 -14.66 -1.40
N SER A 143 -8.78 -14.55 -0.06
CA SER A 143 -9.85 -14.12 0.84
C SER A 143 -9.86 -12.62 1.13
N GLY A 144 -8.98 -11.85 0.49
CA GLY A 144 -8.84 -10.42 0.74
C GLY A 144 -9.98 -9.60 0.13
N TRP A 145 -9.95 -8.30 0.40
CA TRP A 145 -10.89 -7.33 -0.16
C TRP A 145 -10.15 -6.14 -0.77
N ALA A 146 -10.79 -5.45 -1.71
CA ALA A 146 -10.28 -4.20 -2.26
C ALA A 146 -11.33 -3.10 -2.18
N VAL A 147 -10.87 -1.89 -1.87
CA VAL A 147 -11.65 -0.66 -2.02
C VAL A 147 -10.88 0.29 -2.93
N VAL A 148 -11.59 0.85 -3.92
CA VAL A 148 -10.99 1.70 -4.96
C VAL A 148 -11.72 3.03 -5.10
N GLY A 149 -10.94 4.12 -5.14
CA GLY A 149 -11.41 5.44 -5.56
C GLY A 149 -11.52 5.50 -7.09
N ALA A 150 -12.73 5.38 -7.62
CA ALA A 150 -12.97 5.42 -9.06
C ALA A 150 -14.39 5.92 -9.37
N LYS A 151 -14.50 6.89 -10.29
CA LYS A 151 -15.79 7.41 -10.78
C LYS A 151 -16.62 6.36 -11.50
N SER A 152 -15.94 5.48 -12.23
CA SER A 152 -16.56 4.38 -12.96
C SER A 152 -15.56 3.22 -12.95
N PHE A 153 -15.88 2.16 -12.24
CA PHE A 153 -15.07 0.96 -12.22
C PHE A 153 -15.47 0.05 -13.39
N ARG A 154 -14.59 -0.10 -14.38
CA ARG A 154 -14.88 -0.88 -15.59
C ARG A 154 -13.70 -1.79 -15.91
N GLY A 155 -13.90 -3.09 -15.79
CA GLY A 155 -13.28 -4.00 -16.76
C GLY A 155 -12.35 -5.08 -16.25
N GLU A 156 -12.07 -5.19 -14.96
CA GLU A 156 -11.36 -6.35 -14.43
C GLU A 156 -12.27 -7.17 -13.49
N ARG A 157 -12.44 -8.46 -13.82
CA ARG A 157 -13.00 -9.44 -12.89
C ARG A 157 -11.88 -9.86 -11.95
N PHE A 158 -12.01 -9.51 -10.68
CA PHE A 158 -11.08 -9.92 -9.64
C PHE A 158 -11.59 -11.17 -8.93
N PRO A 159 -10.70 -12.05 -8.44
CA PRO A 159 -11.08 -13.22 -7.65
C PRO A 159 -11.49 -12.87 -6.21
N PHE A 160 -11.51 -11.59 -5.86
CA PHE A 160 -11.86 -11.04 -4.56
C PHE A 160 -12.88 -9.90 -4.71
N PRO A 161 -13.68 -9.60 -3.67
CA PRO A 161 -14.61 -8.48 -3.69
C PRO A 161 -13.88 -7.15 -3.88
N VAL A 162 -14.40 -6.34 -4.80
CA VAL A 162 -13.94 -4.96 -5.03
C VAL A 162 -15.12 -4.01 -4.85
N HIS A 163 -14.94 -3.00 -3.99
CA HIS A 163 -15.91 -1.93 -3.79
C HIS A 163 -15.35 -0.63 -4.34
N ALA A 164 -16.13 0.06 -5.17
CA ALA A 164 -15.71 1.30 -5.82
C ALA A 164 -16.58 2.48 -5.39
N ILE A 165 -15.97 3.65 -5.27
CA ILE A 165 -16.66 4.92 -4.99
C ILE A 165 -15.94 6.09 -5.67
N ASP A 166 -16.70 7.07 -6.16
CA ASP A 166 -16.16 8.36 -6.65
C ASP A 166 -15.79 9.28 -5.47
N ALA A 167 -14.80 8.87 -4.66
CA ALA A 167 -14.41 9.61 -3.47
C ALA A 167 -13.92 11.03 -3.78
N GLU A 168 -13.20 11.21 -4.89
CA GLU A 168 -12.74 12.50 -5.38
C GLU A 168 -13.93 13.40 -5.76
N GLY A 169 -14.88 12.88 -6.53
CA GLY A 169 -16.07 13.62 -6.91
C GLY A 169 -16.91 14.03 -5.71
N ILE A 170 -17.15 13.11 -4.78
CA ILE A 170 -17.90 13.36 -3.55
C ILE A 170 -17.22 14.44 -2.69
N ALA A 171 -15.89 14.37 -2.52
CA ALA A 171 -15.13 15.33 -1.74
C ALA A 171 -15.15 16.73 -2.37
N ARG A 172 -15.00 16.80 -3.70
CA ARG A 172 -15.08 18.05 -4.47
C ARG A 172 -16.47 18.69 -4.38
N ASP A 173 -17.52 17.91 -4.58
CA ASP A 173 -18.90 18.41 -4.57
C ASP A 173 -19.32 18.90 -3.17
N ALA A 174 -18.69 18.37 -2.11
CA ALA A 174 -18.82 18.85 -0.73
C ALA A 174 -17.96 20.10 -0.40
N GLY A 175 -17.23 20.65 -1.38
CA GLY A 175 -16.35 21.80 -1.17
C GLY A 175 -15.05 21.49 -0.41
N ASN A 176 -14.70 20.21 -0.26
CA ASN A 176 -13.48 19.76 0.40
C ASN A 176 -12.68 18.78 -0.50
N PRO A 177 -12.10 19.24 -1.62
CA PRO A 177 -11.40 18.38 -2.57
C PRO A 177 -10.19 17.63 -1.97
N GLN A 178 -9.63 18.13 -0.86
CA GLN A 178 -8.53 17.45 -0.15
C GLN A 178 -9.00 16.27 0.71
N GLY A 179 -10.31 16.12 0.92
CA GLY A 179 -10.93 15.12 1.77
C GLY A 179 -11.20 13.76 1.11
N GLU A 180 -10.73 13.52 -0.13
CA GLU A 180 -11.00 12.26 -0.86
C GLU A 180 -10.58 11.01 -0.07
N ASN A 181 -9.47 11.09 0.65
CA ASN A 181 -8.93 10.00 1.46
C ASN A 181 -9.83 9.63 2.63
N LEU A 182 -10.46 10.62 3.26
CA LEU A 182 -11.38 10.46 4.37
C LEU A 182 -12.75 9.99 3.90
N VAL A 183 -13.24 10.49 2.75
CA VAL A 183 -14.43 9.93 2.10
C VAL A 183 -14.23 8.45 1.81
N LEU A 184 -13.06 8.07 1.28
CA LEU A 184 -12.74 6.67 1.01
C LEU A 184 -12.69 5.82 2.30
N LEU A 185 -12.07 6.33 3.37
CA LEU A 185 -12.05 5.66 4.68
C LEU A 185 -13.45 5.48 5.28
N GLY A 186 -14.31 6.50 5.16
CA GLY A 186 -15.70 6.42 5.61
C GLY A 186 -16.49 5.37 4.83
N PHE A 187 -16.27 5.31 3.51
CA PHE A 187 -16.86 4.29 2.66
C PHE A 187 -16.42 2.87 3.05
N ILE A 188 -15.12 2.67 3.35
CA ILE A 188 -14.59 1.39 3.85
C ILE A 188 -15.33 0.97 5.13
N LEU A 189 -15.45 1.86 6.11
CA LEU A 189 -16.14 1.59 7.36
C LEU A 189 -17.58 1.14 7.15
N ALA A 190 -18.32 1.83 6.29
CA ALA A 190 -19.72 1.51 6.02
C ALA A 190 -19.88 0.20 5.22
N ARG A 191 -18.96 -0.09 4.27
CA ARG A 191 -19.12 -1.23 3.37
C ARG A 191 -18.59 -2.53 3.95
N LEU A 192 -17.49 -2.46 4.69
CA LEU A 192 -16.82 -3.62 5.25
C LEU A 192 -17.21 -3.90 6.70
N GLY A 193 -17.64 -2.89 7.44
CA GLY A 193 -17.89 -2.98 8.87
C GLY A 193 -16.61 -3.17 9.69
N SER A 194 -16.74 -3.04 11.01
CA SER A 194 -15.65 -3.33 11.94
C SER A 194 -15.67 -4.79 12.35
N SER A 195 -14.49 -5.38 12.57
CA SER A 195 -14.33 -6.73 13.15
C SER A 195 -15.03 -6.88 14.51
N ARG A 196 -15.22 -5.77 15.24
CA ARG A 196 -16.00 -5.69 16.48
C ARG A 196 -17.48 -6.05 16.27
N ASP A 197 -18.00 -5.82 15.06
CA ASP A 197 -19.39 -6.04 14.66
C ASP A 197 -19.52 -7.16 13.60
N GLY A 198 -18.50 -8.03 13.49
CA GLY A 198 -18.46 -9.11 12.49
C GLY A 198 -18.06 -8.67 11.07
N GLY A 199 -17.59 -7.43 10.90
CA GLY A 199 -17.07 -6.90 9.65
C GLY A 199 -15.60 -7.24 9.38
N LEU A 200 -15.04 -6.67 8.32
CA LEU A 200 -13.70 -7.01 7.84
C LEU A 200 -12.59 -6.04 8.28
N LEU A 201 -12.89 -4.82 8.71
CA LEU A 201 -11.85 -3.85 9.11
C LEU A 201 -11.50 -3.98 10.60
N PHE A 202 -10.21 -3.98 10.97
CA PHE A 202 -9.79 -4.13 12.37
C PHE A 202 -10.33 -3.03 13.31
N CYS A 203 -10.55 -1.81 12.82
CA CYS A 203 -11.01 -0.67 13.63
C CYS A 203 -12.47 -0.30 13.37
N SER A 204 -13.07 0.40 14.34
CA SER A 204 -14.39 1.01 14.28
C SER A 204 -14.34 2.46 13.78
N ALA A 205 -15.52 3.02 13.50
CA ALA A 205 -15.64 4.43 13.16
C ALA A 205 -15.18 5.34 14.30
N ASP A 206 -15.50 5.00 15.55
CA ASP A 206 -15.15 5.80 16.72
C ASP A 206 -13.63 5.83 16.97
N GLU A 207 -12.95 4.70 16.78
CA GLU A 207 -11.49 4.65 16.86
C GLU A 207 -10.82 5.52 15.80
N LEU A 208 -11.37 5.51 14.57
CA LEU A 208 -10.86 6.32 13.48
C LEU A 208 -11.15 7.81 13.68
N ARG A 209 -12.33 8.18 14.19
CA ARG A 209 -12.65 9.55 14.62
C ARG A 209 -11.70 10.02 15.71
N GLY A 210 -11.41 9.16 16.69
CA GLY A 210 -10.44 9.45 17.73
C GLY A 210 -9.05 9.74 17.18
N ALA A 211 -8.60 8.96 16.17
CA ALA A 211 -7.34 9.22 15.48
C ALA A 211 -7.35 10.57 14.73
N ILE A 212 -8.43 10.88 14.01
CA ILE A 212 -8.59 12.17 13.30
C ILE A 212 -8.56 13.34 14.30
N SER A 213 -9.29 13.24 15.42
CA SER A 213 -9.33 14.26 16.47
C SER A 213 -7.96 14.55 17.05
N ARG A 214 -7.19 13.51 17.43
CA ARG A 214 -5.81 13.68 17.91
C ARG A 214 -4.93 14.32 16.84
N ARG A 215 -5.07 13.89 15.59
CA ARG A 215 -4.23 14.39 14.49
C ARG A 215 -4.46 15.86 14.17
N PHE A 216 -5.67 16.37 14.37
CA PHE A 216 -6.06 17.76 14.11
C PHE A 216 -6.37 18.56 15.37
N GLU A 217 -5.86 18.14 16.53
CA GLU A 217 -5.96 18.89 17.77
C GLU A 217 -5.46 20.35 17.57
N GLY A 218 -6.22 21.30 18.10
CA GLY A 218 -5.96 22.74 17.94
C GLY A 218 -6.23 23.30 16.53
N ARG A 219 -6.82 22.51 15.62
CA ARG A 219 -7.15 22.91 14.24
C ARG A 219 -8.62 22.64 13.92
N ASP A 220 -9.51 23.27 14.67
CA ASP A 220 -10.96 22.99 14.68
C ASP A 220 -11.60 22.97 13.28
N ARG A 221 -11.27 23.93 12.42
CA ARG A 221 -11.81 23.97 11.05
C ARG A 221 -11.39 22.74 10.23
N LEU A 222 -10.13 22.31 10.34
CA LEU A 222 -9.62 21.13 9.63
C LEU A 222 -10.18 19.83 10.24
N LEU A 223 -10.33 19.80 11.56
CA LEU A 223 -10.97 18.68 12.25
C LEU A 223 -12.42 18.51 11.78
N ALA A 224 -13.22 19.57 11.83
CA ALA A 224 -14.61 19.54 11.39
C ALA A 224 -14.74 19.12 9.91
N ALA A 225 -13.92 19.70 9.02
CA ALA A 225 -13.92 19.32 7.61
C ALA A 225 -13.51 17.85 7.38
N SER A 226 -12.59 17.33 8.19
CA SER A 226 -12.12 15.94 8.11
C SER A 226 -13.18 14.95 8.58
N LEU A 227 -13.84 15.24 9.71
CA LEU A 227 -14.94 14.42 10.21
C LEU A 227 -16.12 14.42 9.25
N ALA A 228 -16.48 15.58 8.69
CA ALA A 228 -17.54 15.69 7.69
C ALA A 228 -17.23 14.87 6.41
N ALA A 229 -15.98 14.86 5.95
CA ALA A 229 -15.56 14.03 4.81
C ALA A 229 -15.68 12.53 5.13
N LEU A 230 -15.28 12.10 6.33
CA LEU A 230 -15.45 10.73 6.79
C LEU A 230 -16.95 10.34 6.82
N ASP A 231 -17.79 11.20 7.38
CA ASP A 231 -19.24 10.99 7.50
C ASP A 231 -19.91 10.83 6.14
N LEU A 232 -19.55 11.69 5.19
CA LEU A 232 -20.06 11.63 3.84
C LEU A 232 -19.69 10.32 3.13
N GLY A 233 -18.47 9.83 3.36
CA GLY A 233 -18.05 8.51 2.91
C GLY A 233 -18.91 7.38 3.49
N MET A 234 -19.17 7.43 4.79
CA MET A 234 -20.00 6.43 5.47
C MET A 234 -21.45 6.44 4.96
N GLU A 235 -22.03 7.62 4.77
CA GLU A 235 -23.38 7.79 4.22
C GLU A 235 -23.49 7.14 2.84
N ARG A 236 -22.56 7.45 1.93
CA ARG A 236 -22.54 6.91 0.56
C ARG A 236 -22.31 5.39 0.55
N GLY A 237 -21.53 4.87 1.49
CA GLY A 237 -21.31 3.43 1.63
C GLY A 237 -22.54 2.64 2.06
N ARG A 238 -23.43 3.23 2.89
CA ARG A 238 -24.69 2.58 3.28
C ARG A 238 -25.67 2.48 2.11
N VAL A 239 -25.83 3.55 1.33
CA VAL A 239 -26.73 3.56 0.16
C VAL A 239 -26.37 2.48 -0.88
N LEU A 240 -25.09 2.15 -1.02
CA LEU A 240 -24.59 1.10 -1.92
C LEU A 240 -24.55 -0.30 -1.29
N ARG A 241 -24.86 -0.44 0.00
CA ARG A 241 -25.06 -1.73 0.66
C ARG A 241 -26.47 -2.27 0.46
N ASP A 242 -27.44 -1.36 0.34
CA ASP A 242 -28.88 -1.66 0.26
C ASP A 242 -29.40 -1.83 -1.18
N ARG A 243 -28.50 -1.82 -2.18
CA ARG A 243 -28.77 -2.09 -3.59
C ARG A 243 -28.07 -3.36 -4.03
#